data_AF-A0A364NDW9-F1
#
_entry.id   AF-A0A364NDW9-F1
#
_cell.length_a   1.000
_cell.length_b   1.000
_cell.length_c   1.000
_cell.angle_alpha   90.00
_cell.angle_beta   90.00
_cell.angle_gamma   90.00
#
_symmetry.space_group_name_H-M   'P 1'
#
loop_
_entity.id
_entity.type
_entity.pdbx_description
1 polymer ?
#
loop_
_entity_poly.entity_id
_entity_poly.type
_entity_poly.pdbx_seq_one_letter_code
_entity_poly.pdbx_strand_id
1 'polypeptide(L)'
;MAQFKINMNIDINFTDNGWQVSSEETHQFLSNIQAVVLEYRMQSVARFSRPIEVAQNALQHTRKAETLHVNFTLWVGFYSFSTAPIFAVCRPKIQRRHDGVRIPTEKIEVCFLVHGSLERAQYIPLKRFLRSKFPTLNNTPVGDPAMFQWWMANGKIFNWFALPTELKEHILSFCMYRSLPHFRRKGKTRGVPEVNGQFQGWEGLLGVSRQVRALSLRLCFAGSRDLEHGNGLCIEAKSHFAFKDCMRRLGKAFQMLEPDSLPTPEDKAWELAKTYKNFPRIYPTLHRYATLRHGIRKIRLQFSFLDSMHFFRVNTRGFAQYFPPYYMDYEIFERLPNLKELKFLLPDARGRLEDDFRSFGPRIWWGEPFNCPRTLHRLIYERAAEVLAVYDGFKMTGFMDEEEEFMFQKLRDGARKKLRFTMEGLEGLYREDRGGMELEERVDPGFVEEAIPDTTKRELVRDSFWPPKCRCAVICKDILHSDTV
;
A
#
# COMPACT_ATOMS: atom_id res chain seq x y z
N MET A 1 25.57 -57.50 46.07
CA MET A 1 24.20 -57.27 45.58
C MET A 1 23.44 -56.49 46.63
N ALA A 2 23.22 -55.19 46.43
CA ALA A 2 22.36 -54.38 47.30
C ALA A 2 21.07 -54.09 46.52
N GLN A 3 19.96 -54.69 46.94
CA GLN A 3 18.63 -54.39 46.43
C GLN A 3 18.17 -53.05 47.01
N PHE A 4 18.17 -51.99 46.21
CA PHE A 4 17.42 -50.78 46.54
C PHE A 4 15.94 -51.05 46.23
N LYS A 5 15.15 -51.36 47.26
CA LYS A 5 13.68 -51.28 47.20
C LYS A 5 13.30 -49.80 47.21
N ILE A 6 12.81 -49.29 46.08
CA ILE A 6 12.10 -48.02 46.03
C ILE A 6 10.62 -48.35 46.23
N ASN A 7 10.10 -48.12 47.44
CA ASN A 7 8.66 -48.14 47.69
C ASN A 7 8.03 -46.95 46.96
N MET A 8 7.25 -47.21 45.92
CA MET A 8 6.39 -46.21 45.28
C MET A 8 4.95 -46.47 45.67
N ASN A 9 4.50 -45.79 46.71
CA ASN A 9 3.09 -45.44 46.86
C ASN A 9 3.07 -43.93 47.12
N ILE A 10 2.88 -43.15 46.06
CA ILE A 10 2.64 -41.73 46.21
C ILE A 10 1.44 -41.37 45.34
N ASP A 11 0.28 -41.28 45.98
CA ASP A 11 -0.83 -40.47 45.49
C ASP A 11 -0.36 -39.01 45.54
N ILE A 12 -0.10 -38.41 44.38
CA ILE A 12 0.29 -36.99 44.30
C ILE A 12 -0.73 -36.24 43.46
N ASN A 13 -1.58 -35.47 44.15
CA ASN A 13 -2.35 -34.38 43.54
C ASN A 13 -1.38 -33.22 43.26
N PHE A 14 -1.00 -33.02 42.00
CA PHE A 14 -0.16 -31.91 41.57
C PHE A 14 -1.03 -30.69 41.21
N THR A 15 -1.31 -29.84 42.19
CA THR A 15 -1.86 -28.50 41.96
C THR A 15 -0.83 -27.39 42.20
N ASP A 16 0.36 -27.72 42.71
CA ASP A 16 1.38 -26.74 43.10
C ASP A 16 2.77 -27.06 42.51
N ASN A 17 3.56 -26.03 42.20
CA ASN A 17 4.89 -26.15 41.58
C ASN A 17 5.96 -26.77 42.50
N GLY A 18 5.58 -27.23 43.71
CA GLY A 18 6.49 -27.77 44.74
C GLY A 18 7.23 -29.06 44.37
N TRP A 19 6.97 -29.63 43.19
CA TRP A 19 7.72 -30.76 42.65
C TRP A 19 8.94 -30.36 41.84
N GLN A 20 9.12 -29.07 41.55
CA GLN A 20 10.24 -28.57 40.76
C GLN A 20 11.41 -28.16 41.66
N VAL A 21 12.63 -28.55 41.28
CA VAL A 21 13.86 -28.01 41.90
C VAL A 21 13.99 -26.52 41.56
N SER A 22 14.45 -25.71 42.50
CA SER A 22 14.71 -24.28 42.28
C SER A 22 15.74 -24.09 41.15
N SER A 23 15.63 -23.00 40.38
CA SER A 23 16.50 -22.78 39.20
C SER A 23 18.00 -22.81 39.54
N GLU A 24 18.37 -22.36 40.74
CA GLU A 24 19.74 -22.31 41.26
C GLU A 24 20.31 -23.70 41.61
N GLU A 25 19.44 -24.69 41.84
CA GLU A 25 19.80 -26.05 42.26
C GLU A 25 19.70 -27.07 41.12
N THR A 26 19.25 -26.65 39.94
CA THR A 26 19.13 -27.52 38.77
C THR A 26 20.48 -28.05 38.27
N HIS A 27 20.50 -29.31 37.84
CA HIS A 27 21.70 -29.93 37.27
C HIS A 27 21.92 -29.48 35.81
N GLN A 28 23.17 -29.23 35.40
CA GLN A 28 23.53 -28.77 34.04
C GLN A 28 23.01 -29.70 32.91
N PHE A 29 22.87 -30.99 33.20
CA PHE A 29 22.27 -31.97 32.27
C PHE A 29 20.82 -31.61 31.85
N LEU A 30 20.07 -30.88 32.69
CA LEU A 30 18.74 -30.39 32.35
C LEU A 30 18.78 -29.45 31.14
N SER A 31 19.81 -28.61 31.01
CA SER A 31 19.99 -27.72 29.86
C SER A 31 20.16 -28.50 28.56
N ASN A 32 20.81 -29.66 28.58
CA ASN A 32 20.93 -30.54 27.41
C ASN A 32 19.57 -31.15 27.01
N ILE A 33 18.74 -31.51 28.00
CA ILE A 33 17.37 -31.99 27.75
C ILE A 33 16.51 -30.86 27.17
N GLN A 34 16.59 -29.66 27.74
CA GLN A 34 15.90 -28.47 27.25
C GLN A 34 16.31 -28.13 25.81
N ALA A 35 17.59 -28.25 25.47
CA ALA A 35 18.08 -28.04 24.10
C ALA A 35 17.47 -29.03 23.10
N VAL A 36 17.38 -30.32 23.45
CA VAL A 36 16.75 -31.34 22.58
C VAL A 36 15.24 -31.12 22.45
N VAL A 37 14.57 -30.68 23.52
CA VAL A 37 13.14 -30.32 23.48
C VAL A 37 12.92 -29.09 22.60
N LEU A 38 13.78 -28.08 22.71
CA LEU A 38 13.75 -26.91 21.84
C LEU A 38 13.94 -27.32 20.38
N GLU A 39 14.96 -28.13 20.06
CA GLU A 39 15.20 -28.65 18.71
C GLU A 39 13.96 -29.37 18.15
N TYR A 40 13.29 -30.18 18.98
CA TYR A 40 12.06 -30.87 18.59
C TYR A 40 10.90 -29.89 18.31
N ARG A 41 10.73 -28.86 19.14
CA ARG A 41 9.71 -27.80 18.97
C ARG A 41 9.96 -26.98 17.71
N MET A 42 11.22 -26.74 17.35
CA MET A 42 11.59 -25.95 16.18
C MET A 42 11.32 -26.64 14.84
N GLN A 43 11.13 -27.97 14.81
CA GLN A 43 10.90 -28.72 13.56
C GLN A 43 9.60 -28.36 12.84
N SER A 44 8.57 -27.81 13.52
CA SER A 44 7.36 -27.32 12.86
C SER A 44 6.60 -26.31 13.70
N VAL A 45 5.84 -25.43 13.05
CA VAL A 45 4.98 -24.42 13.69
C VAL A 45 3.99 -25.05 14.70
N ALA A 46 3.42 -26.20 14.36
CA ALA A 46 2.49 -26.94 15.23
C ALA A 46 3.14 -27.55 16.48
N ARG A 47 4.45 -27.81 16.45
CA ARG A 47 5.20 -28.26 17.64
C ARG A 47 5.67 -27.08 18.48
N PHE A 48 5.98 -25.96 17.84
CA PHE A 48 6.38 -24.74 18.52
C PHE A 48 5.26 -24.16 19.37
N SER A 49 4.03 -24.16 18.84
CA SER A 49 2.83 -23.68 19.54
C SER A 49 2.48 -24.49 20.80
N ARG A 50 3.07 -25.68 20.98
CA ARG A 50 2.96 -26.45 22.23
C ARG A 50 4.15 -26.11 23.14
N PRO A 51 3.94 -25.39 24.25
CA PRO A 51 4.99 -25.16 25.24
C PRO A 51 5.26 -26.47 25.98
N ILE A 52 6.35 -27.15 25.61
CA ILE A 52 6.88 -28.28 26.37
C ILE A 52 7.94 -27.69 27.31
N GLU A 53 7.60 -27.65 28.59
CA GLU A 53 8.50 -27.25 29.66
C GLU A 53 9.09 -28.50 30.33
N VAL A 54 10.28 -28.32 30.89
CA VAL A 54 11.09 -29.40 31.43
C VAL A 54 11.70 -28.92 32.74
N ALA A 55 11.38 -29.61 33.84
CA ALA A 55 11.91 -29.32 35.16
C ALA A 55 12.44 -30.59 35.83
N GLN A 56 13.50 -30.42 36.64
CA GLN A 56 14.03 -31.48 37.47
C GLN A 56 13.09 -31.71 38.67
N ASN A 57 12.86 -32.97 39.02
CA ASN A 57 12.02 -33.33 40.15
C ASN A 57 12.74 -33.07 41.49
N ALA A 58 12.09 -32.33 42.39
CA ALA A 58 12.55 -31.95 43.73
C ALA A 58 12.83 -33.15 44.65
N LEU A 59 12.17 -34.29 44.41
CA LEU A 59 12.37 -35.52 45.17
C LEU A 59 13.74 -36.18 44.92
N GLN A 60 14.53 -35.70 43.96
CA GLN A 60 15.85 -36.23 43.65
C GLN A 60 16.97 -35.22 44.00
N HIS A 61 17.65 -35.43 45.13
CA HIS A 61 18.90 -34.74 45.45
C HIS A 61 20.06 -35.34 44.63
N THR A 62 20.39 -34.71 43.50
CA THR A 62 21.59 -35.07 42.72
C THR A 62 22.71 -34.09 43.08
N ARG A 63 23.89 -34.60 43.47
CA ARG A 63 25.08 -33.76 43.67
C ARG A 63 25.44 -33.11 42.34
N LYS A 64 25.72 -31.80 42.34
CA LYS A 64 26.25 -31.07 41.17
C LYS A 64 27.63 -31.64 40.83
N ALA A 65 27.69 -32.60 39.90
CA ALA A 65 28.92 -33.16 39.41
C ALA A 65 29.18 -32.62 37.99
N GLU A 66 30.37 -32.09 37.75
CA GLU A 66 30.77 -31.55 36.44
C GLU A 66 30.91 -32.65 35.38
N THR A 67 31.18 -33.89 35.80
CA THR A 67 31.36 -35.03 34.89
C THR A 67 30.22 -36.05 35.04
N LEU A 68 29.57 -36.36 33.91
CA LEU A 68 28.47 -37.34 33.87
C LEU A 68 29.03 -38.75 34.04
N HIS A 69 28.67 -39.42 35.12
CA HIS A 69 29.04 -40.81 35.35
C HIS A 69 28.19 -41.77 34.48
N VAL A 70 28.70 -42.97 34.20
CA VAL A 70 28.01 -44.01 33.40
C VAL A 70 26.65 -44.42 34.00
N ASN A 71 26.47 -44.26 35.31
CA ASN A 71 25.23 -44.57 36.03
C ASN A 71 24.40 -43.31 36.35
N PHE A 72 24.70 -42.16 35.74
CA PHE A 72 23.97 -40.94 35.98
C PHE A 72 22.54 -41.02 35.45
N THR A 73 21.56 -40.65 36.28
CA THR A 73 20.15 -40.59 35.94
C THR A 73 19.50 -39.37 36.57
N LEU A 74 18.66 -38.67 35.80
CA LEU A 74 17.92 -37.49 36.24
C LEU A 74 16.42 -37.72 36.10
N TRP A 75 15.66 -37.49 37.15
CA TRP A 75 14.20 -37.48 37.14
C TRP A 75 13.71 -36.13 36.65
N VAL A 76 12.94 -36.18 35.57
CA VAL A 76 12.52 -35.00 34.84
C VAL A 76 11.02 -35.06 34.58
N GLY A 77 10.32 -33.98 34.91
CA GLY A 77 8.93 -33.78 34.53
C GLY A 77 8.85 -33.03 33.21
N PHE A 78 8.11 -33.59 32.25
CA PHE A 78 7.76 -32.94 30.98
C PHE A 78 6.30 -32.50 31.06
N TYR A 79 6.03 -31.20 30.92
CA TYR A 79 4.66 -30.68 31.07
C TYR A 79 4.36 -29.57 30.07
N SER A 80 3.07 -29.28 29.95
CA SER A 80 2.52 -28.15 29.21
C SER A 80 1.37 -27.57 30.02
N PHE A 81 1.00 -26.30 29.81
CA PHE A 81 -0.01 -25.57 30.60
C PHE A 81 -1.38 -26.27 30.72
N SER A 82 -1.67 -27.29 29.90
CA SER A 82 -2.93 -28.04 29.90
C SER A 82 -2.78 -29.53 30.19
N THR A 83 -1.59 -30.02 30.53
CA THR A 83 -1.33 -31.45 30.74
C THR A 83 -0.58 -31.70 32.05
N ALA A 84 -1.02 -32.70 32.81
CA ALA A 84 -0.29 -33.18 33.98
C ALA A 84 1.17 -33.54 33.60
N PRO A 85 2.15 -33.28 34.49
CA PRO A 85 3.54 -33.56 34.22
C PRO A 85 3.77 -35.06 33.99
N ILE A 86 4.43 -35.39 32.88
CA ILE A 86 4.88 -36.73 32.56
C ILE A 86 6.28 -36.89 33.14
N PHE A 87 6.40 -37.62 34.24
CA PHE A 87 7.67 -37.92 34.86
C PHE A 87 8.39 -39.06 34.13
N ALA A 88 9.68 -38.84 33.83
CA ALA A 88 10.53 -39.86 33.25
C ALA A 88 11.98 -39.72 33.70
N VAL A 89 12.69 -40.85 33.69
CA VAL A 89 14.11 -40.89 34.06
C VAL A 89 14.96 -40.71 32.81
N CYS A 90 15.71 -39.61 32.75
CA CYS A 90 16.60 -39.28 31.65
C CYS A 90 18.04 -39.66 31.96
N ARG A 91 18.79 -40.18 30.98
CA ARG A 91 20.22 -40.45 31.09
C ARG A 91 20.95 -40.18 29.77
N PRO A 92 22.27 -39.94 29.79
CA PRO A 92 23.10 -39.99 28.59
C PRO A 92 23.09 -41.40 27.98
N LYS A 93 23.06 -41.48 26.66
CA LYS A 93 23.23 -42.75 25.94
C LYS A 93 24.66 -43.23 26.13
N ILE A 94 24.81 -44.49 26.53
CA ILE A 94 26.11 -45.09 26.79
C ILE A 94 26.60 -45.77 25.51
N GLN A 95 27.81 -45.41 25.06
CA GLN A 95 28.47 -46.07 23.94
C GLN A 95 29.63 -46.91 24.48
N ARG A 96 29.72 -48.16 24.00
CA ARG A 96 30.85 -49.06 24.28
C ARG A 96 31.91 -48.83 23.21
N ARG A 97 33.13 -48.46 23.61
CA ARG A 97 34.29 -48.42 22.70
C ARG A 97 34.80 -49.83 22.42
N HIS A 98 35.63 -49.99 21.38
CA HIS A 98 36.27 -51.27 21.03
C HIS A 98 37.01 -51.91 22.22
N ASP A 99 37.58 -51.09 23.10
CA ASP A 99 38.34 -51.53 24.28
C ASP A 99 37.45 -51.89 25.50
N GLY A 100 36.13 -51.96 25.31
CA GLY A 100 35.18 -52.34 26.37
C GLY A 100 34.79 -51.22 27.33
N VAL A 101 35.48 -50.08 27.32
CA VAL A 101 35.16 -48.88 28.12
C VAL A 101 33.81 -48.28 27.70
N ARG A 102 32.98 -47.94 28.69
CA ARG A 102 31.66 -47.32 28.51
C ARG A 102 31.75 -45.81 28.74
N ILE A 103 31.33 -45.02 27.77
CA ILE A 103 31.40 -43.55 27.85
C ILE A 103 30.01 -42.96 27.57
N PRO A 104 29.56 -41.98 28.36
CA PRO A 104 28.34 -41.24 28.09
C PRO A 104 28.49 -40.38 26.82
N THR A 105 27.45 -40.36 26.00
CA THR A 105 27.36 -39.50 24.79
C THR A 105 26.41 -38.33 25.02
N GLU A 106 26.43 -37.34 24.13
CA GLU A 106 25.51 -36.19 24.16
C GLU A 106 24.05 -36.56 23.84
N LYS A 107 23.80 -37.78 23.32
CA LYS A 107 22.45 -38.25 23.02
C LYS A 107 21.74 -38.65 24.30
N ILE A 108 20.48 -38.25 24.46
CA ILE A 108 19.71 -38.51 25.68
C ILE A 108 18.72 -39.67 25.46
N GLU A 109 18.71 -40.59 26.41
CA GLU A 109 17.73 -41.69 26.52
C GLU A 109 16.79 -41.43 27.70
N VAL A 110 15.54 -41.81 27.52
CA VAL A 110 14.48 -41.72 28.51
C VAL A 110 14.04 -43.14 28.86
N CYS A 111 14.08 -43.48 30.14
CA CYS A 111 13.49 -44.69 30.66
C CYS A 111 11.97 -44.52 30.66
N PHE A 112 11.30 -45.34 29.87
CA PHE A 112 9.86 -45.35 29.76
C PHE A 112 9.29 -46.61 30.43
N LEU A 113 8.42 -46.41 31.42
CA LEU A 113 7.68 -47.50 32.07
C LEU A 113 6.55 -47.95 31.13
N VAL A 114 6.65 -49.16 30.60
CA VAL A 114 5.60 -49.77 29.79
C VAL A 114 4.59 -50.44 30.74
N HIS A 115 3.35 -49.94 30.78
CA HIS A 115 2.28 -50.43 31.67
C HIS A 115 2.55 -50.32 33.18
N GLY A 116 3.29 -49.30 33.63
CA GLY A 116 3.49 -49.04 35.06
C GLY A 116 4.39 -50.04 35.80
N SER A 117 4.97 -51.02 35.11
CA SER A 117 5.89 -52.00 35.70
C SER A 117 7.35 -51.66 35.39
N LEU A 118 8.18 -51.66 36.44
CA LEU A 118 9.65 -51.53 36.35
C LEU A 118 10.31 -52.70 35.61
N GLU A 119 9.65 -53.86 35.53
CA GLU A 119 10.20 -55.07 34.91
C GLU A 119 10.26 -54.99 33.38
N ARG A 120 9.52 -54.05 32.77
CA ARG A 120 9.47 -53.82 31.32
C ARG A 120 9.97 -52.42 30.92
N ALA A 121 10.73 -51.76 31.79
CA ALA A 121 11.34 -50.47 31.50
C ALA A 121 12.28 -50.55 30.28
N GLN A 122 12.04 -49.71 29.27
CA GLN A 122 12.91 -49.58 28.11
C GLN A 122 13.48 -48.17 28.01
N TYR A 123 14.76 -48.08 27.69
CA TYR A 123 15.40 -46.82 27.36
C TYR A 123 15.17 -46.51 25.87
N ILE A 124 14.45 -45.44 25.61
CA ILE A 124 14.18 -44.94 24.25
C ILE A 124 14.85 -43.59 24.03
N PRO A 125 15.24 -43.23 22.79
CA PRO A 125 15.77 -41.89 22.52
C PRO A 125 14.75 -40.81 22.89
N LEU A 126 15.21 -39.70 23.47
CA LEU A 126 14.36 -38.57 23.88
C LEU A 126 13.47 -38.06 22.73
N LYS A 127 13.99 -37.98 21.50
CA LYS A 127 13.21 -37.61 20.32
C LYS A 127 12.02 -38.57 20.05
N ARG A 128 12.18 -39.87 20.32
CA ARG A 128 11.11 -40.87 20.18
C ARG A 128 10.06 -40.71 21.28
N PHE A 129 10.51 -40.45 22.51
CA PHE A 129 9.62 -40.14 23.63
C PHE A 129 8.76 -38.90 23.35
N LEU A 130 9.36 -37.80 22.88
CA LEU A 130 8.65 -36.56 22.54
C LEU A 130 7.62 -36.76 21.43
N ARG A 131 7.93 -37.53 20.38
CA ARG A 131 6.97 -37.87 19.32
C ARG A 131 5.77 -38.67 19.82
N SER A 132 5.98 -39.56 20.78
CA SER A 132 4.93 -40.42 21.33
C SER A 132 4.03 -39.70 22.33
N LYS A 133 4.60 -38.86 23.20
CA LYS A 133 3.85 -38.17 24.27
C LYS A 133 3.36 -36.78 23.88
N PHE A 134 3.99 -36.15 22.89
CA PHE A 134 3.60 -34.85 22.35
C PHE A 134 3.45 -34.94 20.82
N PRO A 135 2.48 -35.73 20.31
CA PRO A 135 2.26 -35.91 18.88
C PRO A 135 1.69 -34.64 18.25
N THR A 136 2.05 -34.35 16.99
CA THR A 136 1.42 -33.27 16.21
C THR A 136 0.02 -33.68 15.78
N LEU A 137 -0.98 -32.84 16.08
CA LEU A 137 -2.27 -32.92 15.39
C LEU A 137 -2.07 -32.19 14.05
N ASN A 138 -2.01 -32.95 12.95
CA ASN A 138 -1.67 -32.41 11.63
C ASN A 138 -2.67 -31.33 11.11
N ASN A 139 -3.82 -31.13 11.78
CA ASN A 139 -4.90 -30.25 11.33
C ASN A 139 -5.25 -29.11 12.30
N THR A 140 -4.50 -28.89 13.38
CA THR A 140 -4.74 -27.73 14.24
C THR A 140 -4.23 -26.45 13.57
N PRO A 141 -5.10 -25.46 13.23
CA PRO A 141 -4.65 -24.19 12.72
C PRO A 141 -3.81 -23.50 13.79
N VAL A 142 -2.60 -23.06 13.42
CA VAL A 142 -1.72 -22.32 14.32
C VAL A 142 -1.92 -20.84 14.07
N GLY A 143 -2.22 -20.08 15.13
CA GLY A 143 -2.43 -18.65 15.02
C GLY A 143 -1.17 -17.88 14.60
N ASP A 144 -1.37 -16.75 13.93
CA ASP A 144 -0.32 -15.85 13.42
C ASP A 144 0.78 -15.53 14.45
N PRO A 145 0.48 -15.28 15.76
CA PRO A 145 1.52 -14.98 16.75
C PRO A 145 2.51 -16.13 16.96
N ALA A 146 2.04 -17.38 17.00
CA ALA A 146 2.88 -18.55 17.19
C ALA A 146 3.69 -18.86 15.93
N MET A 147 3.12 -18.60 14.74
CA MET A 147 3.84 -18.70 13.47
C MET A 147 4.97 -17.68 13.39
N PHE A 148 4.71 -16.42 13.78
CA PHE A 148 5.71 -15.36 13.79
C PHE A 148 6.84 -15.64 14.80
N GLN A 149 6.52 -16.06 16.01
CA GLN A 149 7.53 -16.43 17.02
C GLN A 149 8.37 -17.64 16.57
N TRP A 150 7.76 -18.65 15.97
CA TRP A 150 8.50 -19.79 15.40
C TRP A 150 9.43 -19.33 14.27
N TRP A 151 8.95 -18.45 13.38
CA TRP A 151 9.75 -17.90 12.29
C TRP A 151 10.97 -17.16 12.82
N MET A 152 10.78 -16.27 13.80
CA MET A 152 11.85 -15.52 14.46
C MET A 152 12.85 -16.44 15.16
N ALA A 153 12.36 -17.46 15.88
CA ALA A 153 13.20 -18.42 16.59
C ALA A 153 14.02 -19.31 15.64
N ASN A 154 13.56 -19.55 14.41
CA ASN A 154 14.30 -20.35 13.42
C ASN A 154 15.50 -19.61 12.82
N GLY A 155 15.67 -18.32 13.13
CA GLY A 155 16.73 -17.49 12.55
C GLY A 155 16.63 -17.36 11.03
N LYS A 156 15.51 -17.78 10.42
CA LYS A 156 15.29 -17.67 8.99
C LYS A 156 14.88 -16.24 8.67
N ILE A 157 15.78 -15.50 8.06
CA ILE A 157 15.49 -14.16 7.57
C ILE A 157 14.72 -14.31 6.26
N PHE A 158 13.59 -13.62 6.14
CA PHE A 158 12.86 -13.56 4.88
C PHE A 158 13.73 -12.86 3.83
N ASN A 159 14.16 -13.60 2.81
CA ASN A 159 15.04 -13.08 1.77
C ASN A 159 14.26 -12.75 0.50
N TRP A 160 13.94 -11.47 0.30
CA TRP A 160 13.32 -11.01 -0.95
C TRP A 160 14.14 -11.38 -2.18
N PHE A 161 15.47 -11.27 -2.15
CA PHE A 161 16.30 -11.49 -3.34
C PHE A 161 16.22 -12.92 -3.87
N ALA A 162 16.14 -13.91 -2.98
CA ALA A 162 16.07 -15.32 -3.35
C ALA A 162 14.71 -15.76 -3.93
N LEU A 163 13.67 -14.93 -3.83
CA LEU A 163 12.35 -15.27 -4.35
C LEU A 163 12.26 -15.01 -5.86
N PRO A 164 11.67 -15.93 -6.63
CA PRO A 164 11.26 -15.67 -8.01
C PRO A 164 10.34 -14.45 -8.10
N THR A 165 10.38 -13.74 -9.22
CA THR A 165 9.60 -12.51 -9.43
C THR A 165 8.09 -12.77 -9.28
N GLU A 166 7.62 -13.91 -9.75
CA GLU A 166 6.23 -14.33 -9.70
C GLU A 166 5.76 -14.48 -8.24
N LEU A 167 6.61 -15.07 -7.39
CA LEU A 167 6.31 -15.25 -5.98
C LEU A 167 6.35 -13.91 -5.22
N LYS A 168 7.27 -13.00 -5.59
CA LYS A 168 7.29 -11.62 -5.07
C LYS A 168 5.99 -10.92 -5.41
N GLU A 169 5.59 -10.93 -6.68
CA GLU A 169 4.34 -10.30 -7.14
C GLU A 169 3.13 -10.89 -6.44
N HIS A 170 3.08 -12.21 -6.24
CA HIS A 170 1.99 -12.84 -5.51
C HIS A 170 1.91 -12.36 -4.06
N ILE A 171 3.04 -12.33 -3.34
CA ILE A 171 3.09 -11.82 -1.96
C ILE A 171 2.68 -10.35 -1.91
N LEU A 172 3.21 -9.51 -2.82
CA LEU A 172 2.87 -8.09 -2.89
C LEU A 172 1.38 -7.88 -3.17
N SER A 173 0.81 -8.64 -4.12
CA SER A 173 -0.61 -8.61 -4.43
C SER A 173 -1.45 -8.99 -3.21
N PHE A 174 -1.05 -10.01 -2.44
CA PHE A 174 -1.73 -10.39 -1.21
C PHE A 174 -1.70 -9.26 -0.17
N CYS A 175 -0.54 -8.65 0.06
CA CYS A 175 -0.39 -7.52 0.99
C CYS A 175 -1.20 -6.29 0.57
N MET A 176 -1.32 -6.02 -0.73
CA MET A 176 -2.07 -4.87 -1.22
C MET A 176 -3.59 -5.12 -1.27
N TYR A 177 -4.02 -6.36 -1.58
CA TYR A 177 -5.40 -6.65 -1.99
C TYR A 177 -6.21 -7.45 -0.96
N ARG A 178 -5.57 -8.22 -0.08
CA ARG A 178 -6.26 -9.23 0.75
C ARG A 178 -6.05 -9.09 2.26
N SER A 179 -5.15 -8.22 2.73
CA SER A 179 -4.90 -8.08 4.17
C SER A 179 -5.88 -7.11 4.86
N LEU A 180 -6.92 -7.67 5.51
CA LEU A 180 -7.80 -7.08 6.55
C LEU A 180 -8.50 -5.71 6.23
N PRO A 181 -9.64 -5.39 6.87
CA PRO A 181 -10.45 -4.25 6.45
C PRO A 181 -9.74 -2.91 6.66
N HIS A 182 -10.00 -1.99 5.74
CA HIS A 182 -9.40 -0.66 5.67
C HIS A 182 -9.57 0.12 6.98
N PHE A 183 -8.54 0.12 7.82
CA PHE A 183 -8.43 1.12 8.88
C PHE A 183 -8.18 2.47 8.19
N ARG A 184 -9.22 3.30 8.08
CA ARG A 184 -9.06 4.73 7.79
C ARG A 184 -8.17 5.32 8.86
N ARG A 185 -6.86 5.38 8.61
CA ARG A 185 -5.90 6.10 9.47
C ARG A 185 -6.40 7.54 9.58
N LYS A 186 -6.88 7.93 10.76
CA LYS A 186 -7.33 9.31 11.08
C LYS A 186 -6.17 10.32 11.22
N GLY A 187 -4.94 9.95 10.83
CA GLY A 187 -3.75 10.79 10.96
C GLY A 187 -3.41 11.55 9.67
N LYS A 188 -2.70 12.69 9.81
CA LYS A 188 -2.06 13.36 8.67
C LYS A 188 -1.00 12.42 8.07
N THR A 189 -1.32 11.74 6.99
CA THR A 189 -0.35 10.93 6.24
C THR A 189 0.71 11.86 5.64
N ARG A 190 1.94 11.80 6.15
CA ARG A 190 3.09 12.47 5.53
C ARG A 190 3.39 11.81 4.18
N GLY A 191 3.82 12.60 3.20
CA GLY A 191 4.21 12.10 1.88
C GLY A 191 3.08 12.10 0.87
N VAL A 192 2.85 10.95 0.23
CA VAL A 192 1.93 10.80 -0.92
C VAL A 192 0.80 9.84 -0.54
N PRO A 193 -0.26 10.32 0.12
CA PRO A 193 -1.34 9.49 0.62
C PRO A 193 -2.07 8.70 -0.47
N GLU A 194 -2.08 9.20 -1.71
CA GLU A 194 -2.72 8.56 -2.87
C GLU A 194 -2.05 7.24 -3.25
N VAL A 195 -0.75 7.11 -2.97
CA VAL A 195 0.03 5.90 -3.23
C VAL A 195 0.18 5.10 -1.95
N ASN A 196 0.59 5.73 -0.85
CA ASN A 196 0.78 5.07 0.44
C ASN A 196 -0.51 4.41 0.94
N GLY A 197 -1.67 5.06 0.71
CA GLY A 197 -2.97 4.51 1.07
C GLY A 197 -3.29 3.17 0.39
N GLN A 198 -2.71 2.89 -0.78
CA GLN A 198 -2.88 1.59 -1.45
C GLN A 198 -2.06 0.46 -0.79
N PHE A 199 -1.02 0.82 -0.02
CA PHE A 199 -0.19 -0.14 0.70
C PHE A 199 -0.62 -0.30 2.17
N GLN A 200 -1.45 0.60 2.71
CA GLN A 200 -1.97 0.54 4.09
C GLN A 200 -0.87 0.34 5.15
N GLY A 201 -0.89 -0.78 5.88
CA GLY A 201 0.14 -1.15 6.86
C GLY A 201 1.49 -1.55 6.23
N TRP A 202 1.51 -1.78 4.92
CA TRP A 202 2.64 -2.30 4.17
C TRP A 202 3.40 -1.22 3.38
N GLU A 203 3.25 0.05 3.73
CA GLU A 203 4.01 1.17 3.13
C GLU A 203 5.54 0.93 3.13
N GLY A 204 6.06 0.17 4.11
CA GLY A 204 7.46 -0.23 4.21
C GLY A 204 7.97 -1.04 3.00
N LEU A 205 7.09 -1.70 2.24
CA LEU A 205 7.46 -2.43 1.02
C LEU A 205 8.15 -1.53 -0.02
N LEU A 206 7.79 -0.25 -0.06
CA LEU A 206 8.40 0.73 -0.97
C LEU A 206 9.86 1.06 -0.64
N GLY A 207 10.35 0.65 0.54
CA GLY A 207 11.71 0.86 1.04
C GLY A 207 12.58 -0.39 1.12
N VAL A 208 12.05 -1.58 0.80
CA VAL A 208 12.79 -2.86 0.96
C VAL A 208 13.95 -2.97 -0.04
N SER A 209 13.66 -2.77 -1.33
CA SER A 209 14.65 -2.78 -2.40
C SER A 209 14.08 -2.10 -3.64
N ARG A 210 14.94 -1.73 -4.61
CA ARG A 210 14.49 -1.14 -5.89
C ARG A 210 13.57 -2.09 -6.65
N GLN A 211 13.89 -3.39 -6.69
CA GLN A 211 13.06 -4.39 -7.37
C GLN A 211 11.67 -4.51 -6.73
N VAL A 212 11.62 -4.64 -5.39
CA VAL A 212 10.35 -4.75 -4.67
C VAL A 212 9.52 -3.46 -4.85
N ARG A 213 10.15 -2.29 -4.71
CA ARG A 213 9.51 -1.00 -4.97
C ARG A 213 8.94 -0.93 -6.39
N ALA A 214 9.71 -1.35 -7.40
CA ALA A 214 9.26 -1.31 -8.78
C ALA A 214 8.05 -2.23 -9.02
N LEU A 215 8.07 -3.44 -8.49
CA LEU A 215 6.93 -4.37 -8.55
C LEU A 215 5.71 -3.81 -7.82
N SER A 216 5.88 -3.30 -6.60
CA SER A 216 4.84 -2.65 -5.81
C SER A 216 4.19 -1.48 -6.54
N LEU A 217 4.99 -0.56 -7.08
CA LEU A 217 4.49 0.58 -7.84
C LEU A 217 3.84 0.16 -9.15
N ARG A 218 4.35 -0.87 -9.83
CA ARG A 218 3.72 -1.41 -11.04
C ARG A 218 2.32 -1.96 -10.73
N LEU A 219 2.16 -2.70 -9.63
CA LEU A 219 0.87 -3.19 -9.16
C LEU A 219 -0.08 -2.05 -8.78
N CYS A 220 0.44 -1.01 -8.11
CA CYS A 220 -0.29 0.22 -7.78
C CYS A 220 -0.79 0.97 -9.03
N PHE A 221 0.05 1.11 -10.06
CA PHE A 221 -0.29 1.85 -11.28
C PHE A 221 -1.17 1.05 -12.23
N ALA A 222 -0.88 -0.24 -12.45
CA ALA A 222 -1.64 -1.08 -13.35
C ALA A 222 -3.03 -1.42 -12.79
N GLY A 223 -3.10 -1.65 -11.49
CA GLY A 223 -4.28 -2.21 -10.84
C GLY A 223 -4.48 -3.70 -11.16
N SER A 224 -5.45 -4.30 -10.47
CA SER A 224 -5.94 -5.66 -10.70
C SER A 224 -7.47 -5.62 -10.64
N ARG A 225 -8.14 -6.56 -11.33
CA ARG A 225 -9.59 -6.76 -11.17
C ARG A 225 -9.95 -7.23 -9.76
N ASP A 226 -8.97 -7.81 -9.05
CA ASP A 226 -9.09 -8.26 -7.67
C ASP A 226 -8.99 -7.10 -6.65
N LEU A 227 -8.69 -5.87 -7.11
CA LEU A 227 -8.75 -4.69 -6.26
C LEU A 227 -10.20 -4.29 -6.01
N GLU A 228 -10.64 -4.38 -4.76
CA GLU A 228 -11.89 -3.76 -4.33
C GLU A 228 -11.89 -2.24 -4.58
N HIS A 229 -10.70 -1.61 -4.62
CA HIS A 229 -10.54 -0.15 -4.76
C HIS A 229 -9.64 0.21 -5.95
N GLY A 230 -10.10 -0.14 -7.16
CA GLY A 230 -9.76 0.60 -8.39
C GLY A 230 -8.71 -0.04 -9.29
N ASN A 231 -9.00 -0.05 -10.59
CA ASN A 231 -8.06 -0.41 -11.65
C ASN A 231 -7.00 0.70 -11.81
N GLY A 232 -5.95 0.65 -11.00
CA GLY A 232 -4.75 1.50 -11.09
C GLY A 232 -4.80 2.76 -10.23
N LEU A 233 -3.78 3.61 -10.34
CA LEU A 233 -3.70 4.86 -9.57
C LEU A 233 -4.80 5.83 -10.00
N CYS A 234 -5.82 5.95 -9.14
CA CYS A 234 -7.00 6.78 -9.33
C CYS A 234 -6.96 8.01 -8.40
N ILE A 235 -7.24 9.18 -8.94
CA ILE A 235 -7.33 10.44 -8.20
C ILE A 235 -8.78 10.91 -8.18
N GLU A 236 -9.32 11.18 -6.99
CA GLU A 236 -10.61 11.84 -6.81
C GLU A 236 -10.38 13.20 -6.14
N ALA A 237 -10.87 14.28 -6.76
CA ALA A 237 -10.78 15.62 -6.22
C ALA A 237 -12.12 16.36 -6.35
N LYS A 238 -12.63 16.84 -5.21
CA LYS A 238 -13.89 17.59 -5.10
C LYS A 238 -13.71 19.12 -5.08
N SER A 239 -12.49 19.59 -5.29
CA SER A 239 -12.18 21.02 -5.45
C SER A 239 -10.90 21.19 -6.27
N HIS A 240 -10.77 22.35 -6.91
CA HIS A 240 -9.57 22.69 -7.66
C HIS A 240 -8.33 22.71 -6.77
N PHE A 241 -8.44 23.29 -5.58
CA PHE A 241 -7.36 23.32 -4.60
C PHE A 241 -6.86 21.92 -4.23
N ALA A 242 -7.78 20.98 -3.94
CA ALA A 242 -7.42 19.60 -3.62
C ALA A 242 -6.71 18.91 -4.79
N PHE A 243 -7.19 19.15 -6.02
CA PHE A 243 -6.57 18.63 -7.23
C PHE A 243 -5.16 19.20 -7.46
N LYS A 244 -5.01 20.53 -7.36
CA LYS A 244 -3.71 21.23 -7.47
C LYS A 244 -2.72 20.71 -6.44
N ASP A 245 -3.14 20.54 -5.19
CA ASP A 245 -2.25 20.06 -4.14
C ASP A 245 -1.84 18.59 -4.35
N CYS A 246 -2.78 17.74 -4.78
CA CYS A 246 -2.51 16.36 -5.19
C CYS A 246 -1.45 16.29 -6.31
N MET A 247 -1.66 17.03 -7.41
CA MET A 247 -0.73 17.09 -8.53
C MET A 247 0.65 17.61 -8.13
N ARG A 248 0.70 18.58 -7.20
CA ARG A 248 1.94 19.12 -6.65
C ARG A 248 2.69 18.07 -5.81
N ARG A 249 2.01 17.36 -4.90
CA ARG A 249 2.62 16.30 -4.07
C ARG A 249 3.14 15.16 -4.93
N LEU A 250 2.31 14.63 -5.82
CA LEU A 250 2.67 13.54 -6.73
C LEU A 250 3.80 13.96 -7.69
N GLY A 251 3.83 15.23 -8.10
CA GLY A 251 4.86 15.80 -8.98
C GLY A 251 6.21 16.07 -8.31
N LYS A 252 6.33 15.86 -7.00
CA LYS A 252 7.60 15.97 -6.24
C LYS A 252 8.22 14.60 -5.94
N ALA A 253 7.44 13.52 -5.98
CA ALA A 253 7.90 12.20 -5.60
C ALA A 253 8.29 11.37 -6.83
N PHE A 254 9.57 11.03 -6.96
CA PHE A 254 10.07 10.16 -8.03
C PHE A 254 9.63 8.70 -7.84
N GLN A 255 9.29 8.01 -8.93
CA GLN A 255 8.92 6.60 -8.90
C GLN A 255 10.12 5.73 -8.51
N MET A 256 11.33 6.12 -8.94
CA MET A 256 12.60 5.43 -8.67
C MET A 256 12.61 3.97 -9.13
N LEU A 257 12.14 3.73 -10.36
CA LEU A 257 12.06 2.39 -10.96
C LEU A 257 13.42 1.95 -11.53
N GLU A 258 14.14 2.88 -12.15
CA GLU A 258 15.43 2.63 -12.81
C GLU A 258 16.63 3.09 -11.96
N PRO A 259 17.85 2.61 -12.25
CA PRO A 259 19.08 3.25 -11.76
C PRO A 259 19.13 4.74 -12.12
N ASP A 260 19.75 5.55 -11.26
CA ASP A 260 19.99 7.00 -11.49
C ASP A 260 18.73 7.82 -11.81
N SER A 261 17.59 7.35 -11.32
CA SER A 261 16.26 7.94 -11.49
C SER A 261 15.98 9.13 -10.56
N LEU A 262 16.81 9.32 -9.53
CA LEU A 262 16.72 10.44 -8.62
C LEU A 262 17.76 11.50 -9.03
N PRO A 263 17.33 12.62 -9.65
CA PRO A 263 18.25 13.67 -10.02
C PRO A 263 18.74 14.43 -8.79
N THR A 264 20.03 14.75 -8.79
CA THR A 264 20.74 15.63 -7.86
C THR A 264 20.56 17.08 -8.31
N PRO A 265 20.30 18.04 -7.38
CA PRO A 265 19.96 19.42 -7.74
C PRO A 265 21.04 20.17 -8.54
N GLU A 266 22.30 19.75 -8.42
CA GLU A 266 23.46 20.39 -9.03
C GLU A 266 23.77 19.85 -10.44
N ASP A 267 23.10 18.78 -10.86
CA ASP A 267 23.42 18.05 -12.08
C ASP A 267 22.51 18.40 -13.26
N LYS A 268 23.03 18.21 -14.48
CA LYS A 268 22.25 18.26 -15.73
C LYS A 268 21.01 17.35 -15.69
N ALA A 269 21.07 16.28 -14.88
CA ALA A 269 19.95 15.38 -14.64
C ALA A 269 18.71 16.09 -14.05
N TRP A 270 18.89 17.16 -13.27
CA TRP A 270 17.78 17.95 -12.74
C TRP A 270 17.02 18.68 -13.84
N GLU A 271 17.72 19.29 -14.78
CA GLU A 271 17.10 19.96 -15.93
C GLU A 271 16.41 18.95 -16.86
N LEU A 272 16.99 17.77 -17.07
CA LEU A 272 16.33 16.67 -17.80
C LEU A 272 15.05 16.22 -17.08
N ALA A 273 15.09 16.06 -15.76
CA ALA A 273 13.92 15.70 -14.97
C ALA A 273 12.82 16.78 -15.00
N LYS A 274 13.21 18.06 -14.97
CA LYS A 274 12.28 19.20 -15.10
C LYS A 274 11.66 19.25 -16.50
N THR A 275 12.46 18.97 -17.52
CA THR A 275 12.01 18.86 -18.92
C THR A 275 10.97 17.75 -19.07
N TYR A 276 11.28 16.54 -18.60
CA TYR A 276 10.33 15.42 -18.63
C TYR A 276 9.07 15.70 -17.82
N LYS A 277 9.20 16.35 -16.65
CA LYS A 277 8.06 16.71 -15.80
C LYS A 277 7.09 17.66 -16.51
N ASN A 278 7.55 18.53 -17.40
CA ASN A 278 6.69 19.47 -18.11
C ASN A 278 6.19 18.88 -19.44
N PHE A 279 7.03 18.08 -20.11
CA PHE A 279 6.78 17.60 -21.47
C PHE A 279 7.01 16.07 -21.61
N PRO A 280 6.28 15.23 -20.86
CA PRO A 280 6.54 13.79 -20.83
C PRO A 280 6.21 13.08 -22.14
N ARG A 281 5.29 13.64 -22.94
CA ARG A 281 4.92 13.10 -24.26
C ARG A 281 5.96 13.41 -25.34
N ILE A 282 6.63 14.56 -25.24
CA ILE A 282 7.66 14.99 -26.21
C ILE A 282 8.98 14.25 -25.94
N TYR A 283 9.31 14.00 -24.67
CA TYR A 283 10.57 13.35 -24.27
C TYR A 283 10.35 12.00 -23.57
N PRO A 284 9.76 10.98 -24.24
CA PRO A 284 9.48 9.68 -23.61
C PRO A 284 10.76 8.94 -23.20
N THR A 285 11.91 9.25 -23.81
CA THR A 285 13.22 8.68 -23.46
C THR A 285 13.67 9.05 -22.04
N LEU A 286 13.14 10.14 -21.47
CA LEU A 286 13.47 10.61 -20.12
C LEU A 286 12.58 10.00 -19.01
N HIS A 287 11.78 8.97 -19.33
CA HIS A 287 10.85 8.34 -18.39
C HIS A 287 11.49 7.81 -17.09
N ARG A 288 12.80 7.59 -17.06
CA ARG A 288 13.55 7.28 -15.82
C ARG A 288 13.33 8.30 -14.71
N TYR A 289 13.08 9.57 -15.07
CA TYR A 289 12.79 10.66 -14.13
C TYR A 289 11.29 10.81 -13.82
N ALA A 290 10.48 9.80 -14.14
CA ALA A 290 9.06 9.84 -13.87
C ALA A 290 8.77 9.97 -12.37
N THR A 291 7.97 10.99 -12.04
CA THR A 291 7.31 11.13 -10.74
C THR A 291 6.02 10.32 -10.65
N LEU A 292 5.51 10.10 -9.44
CA LEU A 292 4.27 9.38 -9.16
C LEU A 292 3.08 9.99 -9.92
N ARG A 293 3.13 11.31 -10.22
CA ARG A 293 2.13 11.98 -11.07
C ARG A 293 2.00 11.34 -12.45
N HIS A 294 3.09 10.92 -13.07
CA HIS A 294 3.04 10.25 -14.38
C HIS A 294 2.47 8.82 -14.28
N GLY A 295 2.32 8.28 -13.07
CA GLY A 295 1.70 6.98 -12.80
C GLY A 295 0.17 7.00 -12.82
N ILE A 296 -0.46 8.19 -12.77
CA ILE A 296 -1.92 8.33 -12.72
C ILE A 296 -2.57 7.70 -13.94
N ARG A 297 -3.60 6.87 -13.72
CA ARG A 297 -4.38 6.21 -14.78
C ARG A 297 -5.79 6.75 -14.91
N LYS A 298 -6.39 7.19 -13.80
CA LYS A 298 -7.78 7.63 -13.75
C LYS A 298 -7.92 8.88 -12.90
N ILE A 299 -8.76 9.80 -13.34
CA ILE A 299 -9.06 11.03 -12.59
C ILE A 299 -10.58 11.23 -12.56
N ARG A 300 -11.12 11.53 -11.38
CA ARG A 300 -12.47 12.03 -11.18
C ARG A 300 -12.41 13.42 -10.56
N LEU A 301 -12.96 14.42 -11.25
CA LEU A 301 -12.99 15.82 -10.81
C LEU A 301 -14.42 16.27 -10.59
N GLN A 302 -14.61 17.12 -9.58
CA GLN A 302 -15.81 17.92 -9.38
C GLN A 302 -15.36 19.26 -8.82
N PHE A 303 -15.67 20.35 -9.51
CA PHE A 303 -15.28 21.70 -9.11
C PHE A 303 -16.51 22.60 -8.92
N SER A 304 -16.31 23.78 -8.34
CA SER A 304 -17.33 24.82 -8.34
C SER A 304 -17.57 25.36 -9.76
N PHE A 305 -18.63 26.13 -9.97
CA PHE A 305 -18.88 26.78 -11.26
C PHE A 305 -17.73 27.68 -11.69
N LEU A 306 -17.26 28.54 -10.78
CA LEU A 306 -16.17 29.46 -11.06
C LEU A 306 -14.85 28.72 -11.37
N ASP A 307 -14.49 27.75 -10.53
CA ASP A 307 -13.28 26.94 -10.73
C ASP A 307 -13.34 26.16 -12.05
N SER A 308 -14.52 25.65 -12.44
CA SER A 308 -14.70 24.95 -13.71
C SER A 308 -14.46 25.88 -14.91
N MET A 309 -15.00 27.12 -14.85
CA MET A 309 -14.80 28.09 -15.92
C MET A 309 -13.34 28.51 -16.06
N HIS A 310 -12.62 28.69 -14.95
CA HIS A 310 -11.18 28.93 -14.98
C HIS A 310 -10.40 27.70 -15.46
N PHE A 311 -10.75 26.51 -14.99
CA PHE A 311 -10.05 25.27 -15.33
C PHE A 311 -10.11 24.94 -16.82
N PHE A 312 -11.26 25.15 -17.47
CA PHE A 312 -11.43 24.95 -18.92
C PHE A 312 -11.04 26.17 -19.77
N ARG A 313 -10.57 27.26 -19.15
CA ARG A 313 -10.28 28.54 -19.82
C ARG A 313 -11.45 29.00 -20.71
N VAL A 314 -12.62 29.19 -20.11
CA VAL A 314 -13.81 29.72 -20.80
C VAL A 314 -13.55 31.16 -21.25
N ASN A 315 -13.43 31.39 -22.55
CA ASN A 315 -13.09 32.70 -23.13
C ASN A 315 -14.31 33.49 -23.62
N THR A 316 -15.50 32.92 -23.57
CA THR A 316 -16.73 33.52 -24.07
C THR A 316 -17.17 34.74 -23.25
N ARG A 317 -17.66 35.76 -23.96
CA ARG A 317 -18.36 36.93 -23.41
C ARG A 317 -17.57 37.72 -22.36
N GLY A 318 -16.25 37.85 -22.54
CA GLY A 318 -15.39 38.66 -21.68
C GLY A 318 -14.95 38.00 -20.37
N PHE A 319 -15.24 36.72 -20.12
CA PHE A 319 -14.75 36.03 -18.91
C PHE A 319 -13.21 35.92 -18.86
N ALA A 320 -12.55 35.95 -20.03
CA ALA A 320 -11.11 35.83 -20.14
C ALA A 320 -10.30 36.88 -19.35
N GLN A 321 -10.88 38.07 -19.12
CA GLN A 321 -10.20 39.14 -18.37
C GLN A 321 -10.05 38.83 -16.87
N TYR A 322 -10.75 37.82 -16.36
CA TYR A 322 -10.74 37.42 -14.96
C TYR A 322 -9.91 36.18 -14.70
N PHE A 323 -9.11 35.71 -15.66
CA PHE A 323 -8.27 34.54 -15.42
C PHE A 323 -7.21 34.83 -14.35
N PRO A 324 -7.18 34.03 -13.26
CA PRO A 324 -6.16 34.20 -12.24
C PRO A 324 -4.78 33.85 -12.81
N PRO A 325 -3.75 34.63 -12.50
CA PRO A 325 -2.39 34.30 -12.91
C PRO A 325 -1.96 32.98 -12.24
N TYR A 326 -1.29 32.11 -13.00
CA TYR A 326 -0.78 30.81 -12.52
C TYR A 326 -1.84 29.82 -12.01
N TYR A 327 -3.06 29.88 -12.55
CA TYR A 327 -4.08 28.86 -12.32
C TYR A 327 -3.72 27.56 -13.03
N MET A 328 -3.98 26.41 -12.39
CA MET A 328 -3.81 25.11 -13.02
C MET A 328 -5.05 24.80 -13.84
N ASP A 329 -4.92 24.68 -15.14
CA ASP A 329 -6.02 24.40 -16.08
C ASP A 329 -5.92 22.99 -16.67
N TYR A 330 -6.77 22.73 -17.66
CA TYR A 330 -6.86 21.46 -18.37
C TYR A 330 -5.55 21.01 -19.06
N GLU A 331 -4.59 21.91 -19.34
CA GLU A 331 -3.31 21.57 -19.97
C GLU A 331 -2.47 20.64 -19.08
N ILE A 332 -2.78 20.58 -17.78
CA ILE A 332 -2.16 19.61 -16.87
C ILE A 332 -2.29 18.16 -17.34
N PHE A 333 -3.32 17.82 -18.12
CA PHE A 333 -3.53 16.47 -18.63
C PHE A 333 -2.50 16.05 -19.68
N GLU A 334 -1.88 17.01 -20.39
CA GLU A 334 -0.78 16.73 -21.31
C GLU A 334 0.46 16.19 -20.56
N ARG A 335 0.60 16.60 -19.29
CA ARG A 335 1.67 16.16 -18.38
C ARG A 335 1.39 14.78 -17.75
N LEU A 336 0.32 14.11 -18.17
CA LEU A 336 -0.10 12.80 -17.67
C LEU A 336 -0.10 11.78 -18.82
N PRO A 337 1.07 11.21 -19.17
CA PRO A 337 1.22 10.37 -20.37
C PRO A 337 0.40 9.07 -20.30
N ASN A 338 0.06 8.62 -19.09
CA ASN A 338 -0.64 7.34 -18.89
C ASN A 338 -2.11 7.50 -18.47
N LEU A 339 -2.68 8.69 -18.59
CA LEU A 339 -4.08 8.93 -18.23
C LEU A 339 -5.00 8.20 -19.24
N LYS A 340 -5.78 7.24 -18.74
CA LYS A 340 -6.70 6.43 -19.55
C LYS A 340 -8.14 6.89 -19.43
N GLU A 341 -8.54 7.39 -18.26
CA GLU A 341 -9.93 7.76 -17.97
C GLU A 341 -9.99 9.08 -17.23
N LEU A 342 -10.78 10.02 -17.75
CA LEU A 342 -11.04 11.31 -17.11
C LEU A 342 -12.54 11.48 -16.96
N LYS A 343 -13.01 11.54 -15.72
CA LYS A 343 -14.41 11.81 -15.39
C LYS A 343 -14.52 13.20 -14.79
N PHE A 344 -15.36 14.04 -15.38
CA PHE A 344 -15.68 15.35 -14.83
C PHE A 344 -17.16 15.39 -14.45
N LEU A 345 -17.44 15.64 -13.18
CA LEU A 345 -18.78 15.88 -12.68
C LEU A 345 -19.03 17.39 -12.74
N LEU A 346 -20.05 17.79 -13.49
CA LEU A 346 -20.46 19.19 -13.56
C LEU A 346 -20.78 19.73 -12.16
N PRO A 347 -20.56 21.04 -11.92
CA PRO A 347 -20.89 21.68 -10.66
C PRO A 347 -22.35 21.42 -10.26
N ASP A 348 -22.62 21.28 -8.97
CA ASP A 348 -23.97 20.97 -8.50
C ASP A 348 -24.95 22.12 -8.77
N ALA A 349 -25.89 21.90 -9.69
CA ALA A 349 -26.91 22.88 -10.06
C ALA A 349 -28.02 23.03 -8.99
N ARG A 350 -28.19 22.04 -8.10
CA ARG A 350 -29.15 22.07 -6.97
C ARG A 350 -28.52 22.58 -5.67
N GLY A 351 -27.21 22.85 -5.70
CA GLY A 351 -26.46 23.35 -4.57
C GLY A 351 -26.69 24.84 -4.31
N ARG A 352 -25.82 25.43 -3.48
CA ARG A 352 -25.87 26.86 -3.16
C ARG A 352 -25.38 27.70 -4.37
N LEU A 353 -26.31 28.40 -5.03
CA LEU A 353 -26.05 29.24 -6.21
C LEU A 353 -25.77 30.70 -5.81
N GLU A 354 -24.73 30.89 -5.00
CA GLU A 354 -24.29 32.20 -4.53
C GLU A 354 -22.79 32.37 -4.74
N ASP A 355 -22.36 33.60 -5.01
CA ASP A 355 -20.94 33.92 -5.14
C ASP A 355 -20.28 33.91 -3.75
N ASP A 356 -19.11 33.27 -3.63
CA ASP A 356 -18.31 33.40 -2.41
C ASP A 356 -17.60 34.76 -2.44
N PHE A 357 -17.74 35.54 -1.36
CA PHE A 357 -17.11 36.85 -1.19
C PHE A 357 -15.57 36.82 -1.30
N ARG A 358 -14.95 35.64 -1.18
CA ARG A 358 -13.49 35.45 -1.29
C ARG A 358 -13.02 35.04 -2.69
N SER A 359 -13.93 34.90 -3.65
CA SER A 359 -13.61 34.47 -5.01
C SER A 359 -12.88 35.57 -5.78
N PHE A 360 -11.71 35.25 -6.35
CA PHE A 360 -11.14 36.06 -7.43
C PHE A 360 -11.91 35.75 -8.71
N GLY A 361 -12.71 36.68 -9.22
CA GLY A 361 -13.47 36.49 -10.45
C GLY A 361 -14.62 37.48 -10.59
N PRO A 362 -15.33 37.47 -11.73
CA PRO A 362 -16.56 38.23 -11.85
C PRO A 362 -17.62 37.57 -10.96
N ARG A 363 -18.62 38.36 -10.59
CA ARG A 363 -19.87 37.83 -10.08
C ARG A 363 -20.49 36.90 -11.13
N ILE A 364 -20.78 35.64 -10.79
CA ILE A 364 -21.36 34.67 -11.73
C ILE A 364 -22.85 34.45 -11.46
N TRP A 365 -23.36 34.82 -10.29
CA TRP A 365 -24.77 34.71 -9.94
C TRP A 365 -25.45 36.08 -9.85
N TRP A 366 -26.57 36.25 -10.56
CA TRP A 366 -27.35 37.49 -10.49
C TRP A 366 -28.06 37.64 -9.13
N GLY A 367 -28.36 36.52 -8.46
CA GLY A 367 -29.20 36.46 -7.27
C GLY A 367 -30.62 36.00 -7.62
N GLU A 368 -31.29 35.42 -6.63
CA GLU A 368 -32.64 34.91 -6.76
C GLU A 368 -33.63 35.99 -7.22
N PRO A 369 -34.57 35.69 -8.15
CA PRO A 369 -34.83 34.40 -8.81
C PRO A 369 -34.09 34.21 -10.16
N PHE A 370 -33.12 35.06 -10.49
CA PHE A 370 -32.53 35.11 -11.84
C PHE A 370 -31.30 34.20 -12.02
N ASN A 371 -31.00 33.34 -11.06
CA ASN A 371 -29.88 32.41 -11.14
C ASN A 371 -30.08 31.38 -12.27
N CYS A 372 -29.06 31.19 -13.10
CA CYS A 372 -29.14 30.31 -14.27
C CYS A 372 -27.99 29.30 -14.33
N PRO A 373 -28.06 28.21 -13.55
CA PRO A 373 -27.02 27.16 -13.57
C PRO A 373 -26.91 26.50 -14.94
N ARG A 374 -28.02 26.37 -15.69
CA ARG A 374 -28.03 25.82 -17.05
C ARG A 374 -27.10 26.58 -17.99
N THR A 375 -27.16 27.92 -17.98
CA THR A 375 -26.29 28.74 -18.85
C THR A 375 -24.82 28.54 -18.48
N LEU A 376 -24.48 28.48 -17.19
CA LEU A 376 -23.10 28.26 -16.78
C LEU A 376 -22.60 26.85 -17.10
N HIS A 377 -23.44 25.82 -16.92
CA HIS A 377 -23.14 24.45 -17.38
C HIS A 377 -22.83 24.41 -18.87
N ARG A 378 -23.66 25.07 -19.70
CA ARG A 378 -23.43 25.17 -21.15
C ARG A 378 -22.05 25.71 -21.49
N LEU A 379 -21.70 26.86 -20.93
CA LEU A 379 -20.38 27.48 -21.14
C LEU A 379 -19.22 26.54 -20.75
N ILE A 380 -19.39 25.78 -19.65
CA ILE A 380 -18.39 24.82 -19.17
C ILE A 380 -18.27 23.64 -20.13
N TYR A 381 -19.38 22.95 -20.44
CA TYR A 381 -19.32 21.73 -21.23
C TYR A 381 -19.03 22.00 -22.71
N GLU A 382 -19.44 23.15 -23.26
CA GLU A 382 -19.12 23.56 -24.64
C GLU A 382 -17.60 23.67 -24.79
N ARG A 383 -16.97 24.38 -23.84
CA ARG A 383 -15.51 24.53 -23.85
C ARG A 383 -14.80 23.21 -23.55
N ALA A 384 -15.29 22.42 -22.61
CA ALA A 384 -14.73 21.11 -22.30
C ALA A 384 -14.82 20.14 -23.48
N ALA A 385 -15.92 20.14 -24.24
CA ALA A 385 -16.11 19.32 -25.42
C ALA A 385 -15.09 19.63 -26.51
N GLU A 386 -14.71 20.90 -26.65
CA GLU A 386 -13.68 21.35 -27.59
C GLU A 386 -12.28 20.96 -27.13
N VAL A 387 -11.86 21.39 -25.92
CA VAL A 387 -10.46 21.25 -25.47
C VAL A 387 -10.09 19.82 -25.08
N LEU A 388 -11.07 19.01 -24.65
CA LEU A 388 -10.84 17.60 -24.29
C LEU A 388 -11.26 16.61 -25.40
N ALA A 389 -11.55 17.09 -26.61
CA ALA A 389 -11.90 16.23 -27.74
C ALA A 389 -10.81 15.18 -28.05
N VAL A 390 -9.54 15.53 -27.79
CA VAL A 390 -8.36 14.67 -27.99
C VAL A 390 -8.34 13.46 -27.04
N TYR A 391 -9.05 13.51 -25.91
CA TYR A 391 -9.04 12.46 -24.90
C TYR A 391 -10.23 11.51 -25.07
N ASP A 392 -9.97 10.29 -25.52
CA ASP A 392 -11.03 9.32 -25.76
C ASP A 392 -11.74 8.86 -24.50
N GLY A 393 -10.98 8.65 -23.43
CA GLY A 393 -11.49 8.26 -22.12
C GLY A 393 -12.14 9.38 -21.32
N PHE A 394 -12.33 10.57 -21.89
CA PHE A 394 -13.05 11.65 -21.20
C PHE A 394 -14.55 11.34 -21.09
N LYS A 395 -15.16 11.63 -19.96
CA LYS A 395 -16.61 11.52 -19.71
C LYS A 395 -17.04 12.68 -18.82
N MET A 396 -18.15 13.32 -19.18
CA MET A 396 -18.78 14.35 -18.35
C MET A 396 -20.13 13.81 -17.85
N THR A 397 -20.48 14.11 -16.60
CA THR A 397 -21.73 13.68 -15.95
C THR A 397 -22.29 14.81 -15.09
N GLY A 398 -23.55 14.70 -14.63
CA GLY A 398 -24.19 15.72 -13.79
C GLY A 398 -24.88 16.83 -14.58
N PHE A 399 -25.33 16.51 -15.80
CA PHE A 399 -26.17 17.39 -16.59
C PHE A 399 -27.51 17.63 -15.89
N MET A 400 -28.15 18.76 -16.19
CA MET A 400 -29.46 19.10 -15.63
C MET A 400 -30.59 18.23 -16.18
N ASP A 401 -30.50 17.84 -17.44
CA ASP A 401 -31.47 16.99 -18.16
C ASP A 401 -30.77 16.21 -19.29
N GLU A 402 -31.50 15.29 -19.91
CA GLU A 402 -31.02 14.45 -21.01
C GLU A 402 -30.73 15.25 -22.29
N GLU A 403 -31.40 16.40 -22.47
CA GLU A 403 -31.18 17.28 -23.63
C GLU A 403 -29.79 17.93 -23.59
N GLU A 404 -29.37 18.45 -22.43
CA GLU A 404 -28.03 19.01 -22.24
C GLU A 404 -26.94 17.92 -22.42
N GLU A 405 -27.19 16.70 -21.96
CA GLU A 405 -26.28 15.57 -22.16
C GLU A 405 -26.14 15.22 -23.65
N PHE A 406 -27.26 15.14 -24.38
CA PHE A 406 -27.27 14.91 -25.82
C PHE A 406 -26.51 16.02 -26.59
N MET A 407 -26.74 17.28 -26.21
CA MET A 407 -26.05 18.43 -26.82
C MET A 407 -24.54 18.38 -26.60
N PHE A 408 -24.09 18.03 -25.39
CA PHE A 408 -22.67 17.83 -25.10
C PHE A 408 -22.06 16.72 -25.97
N GLN A 409 -22.73 15.57 -26.09
CA GLN A 409 -22.26 14.46 -26.92
C GLN A 409 -22.11 14.89 -28.39
N LYS A 410 -23.12 15.59 -28.93
CA LYS A 410 -23.09 16.13 -30.30
C LYS A 410 -21.94 17.11 -30.52
N LEU A 411 -21.68 18.02 -29.58
CA LEU A 411 -20.57 18.98 -29.67
C LEU A 411 -19.22 18.26 -29.65
N ARG A 412 -19.07 17.27 -28.77
CA ARG A 412 -17.83 16.51 -28.65
C ARG A 412 -17.55 15.68 -29.90
N ASP A 413 -18.56 15.03 -30.46
CA ASP A 413 -18.42 14.28 -31.72
C ASP A 413 -18.09 15.23 -32.88
N GLY A 414 -18.68 16.42 -32.89
CA GLY A 414 -18.33 17.49 -33.83
C GLY A 414 -16.87 17.95 -33.70
N ALA A 415 -16.40 18.18 -32.47
CA ALA A 415 -15.02 18.57 -32.19
C ALA A 415 -14.01 17.47 -32.56
N ARG A 416 -14.35 16.20 -32.27
CA ARG A 416 -13.55 15.04 -32.68
C ARG A 416 -13.40 14.92 -34.19
N LYS A 417 -14.48 15.14 -34.95
CA LYS A 417 -14.42 15.16 -36.43
C LYS A 417 -13.53 16.30 -36.97
N LYS A 418 -13.39 17.40 -36.24
CA LYS A 418 -12.51 18.52 -36.61
C LYS A 418 -11.04 18.25 -36.31
N LEU A 419 -10.72 17.33 -35.40
CA LEU A 419 -9.35 16.87 -35.14
C LEU A 419 -8.89 16.00 -36.32
N ARG A 420 -8.39 16.65 -37.37
CA ARG A 420 -7.87 15.98 -38.59
C ARG A 420 -6.54 15.24 -38.36
N PHE A 421 -5.91 15.40 -37.20
CA PHE A 421 -4.69 14.69 -36.83
C PHE A 421 -4.98 13.76 -35.66
N THR A 422 -4.88 12.45 -35.90
CA THR A 422 -4.85 11.45 -34.84
C THR A 422 -3.55 11.57 -34.05
N MET A 423 -3.53 11.10 -32.80
CA MET A 423 -2.30 11.03 -31.99
C MET A 423 -1.17 10.27 -32.70
N GLU A 424 -1.51 9.29 -33.55
CA GLU A 424 -0.58 8.57 -34.42
C GLU A 424 0.01 9.45 -35.54
N GLY A 425 -0.77 10.38 -36.10
CA GLY A 425 -0.28 11.38 -37.06
C GLY A 425 0.63 12.43 -36.43
N LEU A 426 0.39 12.77 -35.15
CA LEU A 426 1.28 13.61 -34.33
C LEU A 426 2.58 12.87 -33.99
N GLU A 427 2.50 11.60 -33.58
CA GLU A 427 3.70 10.76 -33.40
C GLU A 427 4.49 10.56 -34.70
N GLY A 428 3.80 10.48 -35.85
CA GLY A 428 4.41 10.46 -37.18
C GLY A 428 5.19 11.74 -37.48
N LEU A 429 4.58 12.91 -37.26
CA LEU A 429 5.24 14.22 -37.42
C LEU A 429 6.51 14.33 -36.56
N TYR A 430 6.43 13.96 -35.28
CA TYR A 430 7.58 14.02 -34.37
C TYR A 430 8.66 12.96 -34.65
N ARG A 431 8.32 11.89 -35.39
CA ARG A 431 9.27 10.84 -35.79
C ARG A 431 9.97 11.20 -37.10
N GLU A 432 9.34 12.01 -37.94
CA GLU A 432 9.87 12.52 -39.22
C GLU A 432 10.69 13.81 -39.05
N ASP A 433 10.40 14.64 -38.04
CA ASP A 433 11.24 15.77 -37.64
C ASP A 433 12.46 15.30 -36.83
N ARG A 434 13.42 14.65 -37.52
CA ARG A 434 14.80 14.50 -37.04
C ARG A 434 15.51 15.86 -37.10
N GLY A 435 15.20 16.75 -36.16
CA GLY A 435 15.93 18.00 -36.04
C GLY A 435 15.14 19.04 -35.27
N GLY A 436 15.45 19.18 -33.98
CA GLY A 436 15.21 20.46 -33.33
C GLY A 436 15.96 21.52 -34.12
N MET A 437 15.30 22.61 -34.51
CA MET A 437 16.01 23.77 -35.01
C MET A 437 16.97 24.22 -33.90
N GLU A 438 18.27 24.18 -34.15
CA GLU A 438 19.22 24.96 -33.39
C GLU A 438 18.85 26.43 -33.60
N LEU A 439 18.30 27.04 -32.55
CA LEU A 439 18.12 28.48 -32.53
C LEU A 439 19.52 29.09 -32.39
N GLU A 440 19.98 29.79 -33.44
CA GLU A 440 21.29 30.47 -33.47
C GLU A 440 21.41 31.55 -32.37
N GLU A 441 20.28 32.00 -31.84
CA GLU A 441 20.20 32.83 -30.64
C GLU A 441 19.39 32.13 -29.54
N ARG A 442 19.80 32.36 -28.28
CA ARG A 442 19.04 31.97 -27.09
C ARG A 442 17.67 32.65 -27.15
N VAL A 443 16.66 31.95 -27.64
CA VAL A 443 15.27 32.38 -27.48
C VAL A 443 14.84 31.93 -26.09
N ASP A 444 14.89 32.85 -25.12
CA ASP A 444 14.12 32.69 -23.90
C ASP A 444 12.65 32.47 -24.31
N PRO A 445 11.98 31.40 -23.85
CA PRO A 445 10.62 31.11 -24.26
C PRO A 445 9.76 32.33 -23.95
N GLY A 446 9.27 32.96 -25.02
CA GLY A 446 8.67 34.30 -25.06
C GLY A 446 8.01 34.76 -23.77
N PHE A 447 8.80 35.39 -22.92
CA PHE A 447 8.34 36.55 -22.18
C PHE A 447 8.53 37.72 -23.14
N VAL A 448 7.59 37.88 -24.07
CA VAL A 448 7.41 39.21 -24.65
C VAL A 448 6.90 40.01 -23.47
N GLU A 449 7.79 40.77 -22.81
CA GLU A 449 7.38 41.99 -22.15
C GLU A 449 6.75 42.86 -23.24
N GLU A 450 5.49 42.59 -23.56
CA GLU A 450 4.60 43.66 -23.95
C GLU A 450 4.68 44.63 -22.78
N ALA A 451 5.41 45.72 -23.02
CA ALA A 451 5.49 46.84 -22.10
C ALA A 451 4.12 47.02 -21.48
N ILE A 452 4.02 46.74 -20.17
CA ILE A 452 2.79 46.92 -19.41
C ILE A 452 2.37 48.35 -19.70
N PRO A 453 1.27 48.59 -20.44
CA PRO A 453 0.77 49.93 -20.60
C PRO A 453 0.46 50.39 -19.19
N ASP A 454 1.08 51.51 -18.84
CA ASP A 454 0.96 52.19 -17.57
C ASP A 454 -0.44 52.00 -16.99
N THR A 455 -0.51 51.37 -15.81
CA THR A 455 -1.72 50.92 -15.12
C THR A 455 -2.56 52.10 -14.64
N THR A 456 -3.12 52.84 -15.58
CA THR A 456 -4.14 53.84 -15.34
C THR A 456 -5.22 53.67 -16.40
N LYS A 457 -6.30 53.00 -15.98
CA LYS A 457 -7.55 52.74 -16.70
C LYS A 457 -7.49 51.63 -17.75
N ARG A 458 -7.48 50.37 -17.28
CA ARG A 458 -8.16 49.31 -18.03
C ARG A 458 -9.63 49.73 -18.14
N GLU A 459 -10.05 50.15 -19.31
CA GLU A 459 -11.47 50.30 -19.61
C GLU A 459 -12.12 48.93 -19.41
N LEU A 460 -12.88 48.81 -18.31
CA LEU A 460 -13.81 47.71 -18.13
C LEU A 460 -14.75 47.74 -19.33
N VAL A 461 -14.53 46.85 -20.29
CA VAL A 461 -15.56 46.50 -21.27
C VAL A 461 -16.73 45.99 -20.43
N ARG A 462 -17.74 46.85 -20.25
CA ARG A 462 -19.01 46.50 -19.62
C ARG A 462 -19.78 45.62 -20.58
N ASP A 463 -19.31 44.38 -20.74
CA ASP A 463 -20.05 43.38 -21.45
C ASP A 463 -21.30 43.05 -20.61
N SER A 464 -22.48 43.45 -21.10
CA SER A 464 -23.77 43.37 -20.39
C SER A 464 -24.22 41.93 -20.06
N PHE A 465 -23.40 40.95 -20.41
CA PHE A 465 -23.67 39.54 -20.20
C PHE A 465 -23.45 39.07 -18.75
N TRP A 466 -22.50 39.64 -18.01
CA TRP A 466 -22.14 39.14 -16.68
C TRP A 466 -22.79 39.93 -15.54
N PRO A 467 -23.37 39.27 -14.51
CA PRO A 467 -23.70 37.84 -14.46
C PRO A 467 -24.86 37.45 -15.39
N PRO A 468 -24.92 36.22 -15.93
CA PRO A 468 -26.00 35.80 -16.80
C PRO A 468 -27.32 35.70 -16.02
N LYS A 469 -28.33 36.46 -16.44
CA LYS A 469 -29.71 36.30 -15.98
C LYS A 469 -30.33 35.04 -16.60
N CYS A 470 -31.18 34.34 -15.85
CA CYS A 470 -31.99 33.26 -16.38
C CYS A 470 -32.95 33.78 -17.46
N ARG A 471 -32.74 33.34 -18.70
CA ARG A 471 -33.61 33.56 -19.87
C ARG A 471 -34.10 32.23 -20.47
N CYS A 472 -34.04 31.16 -19.69
CA CYS A 472 -34.57 29.85 -20.11
C CYS A 472 -36.09 29.94 -20.25
N ALA A 473 -36.66 29.11 -21.13
CA ALA A 473 -38.11 29.09 -21.38
C ALA A 473 -38.94 28.87 -20.09
N VAL A 474 -38.39 28.07 -19.17
CA VAL A 474 -38.82 27.96 -17.78
C VAL A 474 -37.64 28.38 -16.88
N ILE A 475 -37.91 29.12 -15.82
CA ILE A 475 -36.87 29.56 -14.88
C ILE A 475 -36.21 28.30 -14.29
N CYS A 476 -34.88 28.21 -14.36
CA CYS A 476 -34.16 27.01 -13.96
C CYS A 476 -34.45 26.58 -12.51
N LYS A 477 -34.77 27.54 -11.64
CA LYS A 477 -35.22 27.30 -10.27
C LYS A 477 -36.46 26.41 -10.23
N ASP A 478 -37.46 26.69 -11.06
CA ASP A 478 -38.75 25.99 -11.04
C ASP A 478 -38.59 24.53 -11.50
N ILE A 479 -37.65 24.26 -12.40
CA ILE A 479 -37.29 22.91 -12.85
C ILE A 479 -36.49 22.14 -11.79
N LEU A 480 -35.59 22.81 -11.08
CA LEU A 480 -34.70 22.16 -10.12
C LEU A 480 -35.39 21.82 -8.78
N HIS A 481 -36.50 22.48 -8.48
CA HIS A 481 -37.29 22.30 -7.25
C HIS A 481 -38.68 21.69 -7.48
N SER A 482 -39.00 21.22 -8.70
CA SER A 482 -40.32 20.62 -9.00
C SER A 482 -40.57 19.26 -8.33
N ASP A 483 -39.54 18.60 -7.78
CA ASP A 483 -39.66 17.30 -7.10
C ASP A 483 -40.01 17.41 -5.60
N THR A 484 -40.33 18.61 -5.10
CA THR A 484 -40.92 18.80 -3.76
C THR A 484 -42.42 19.09 -3.88
N VAL A 485 -43.20 18.06 -4.17
CA VAL A 485 -44.61 17.92 -3.78
C VAL A 485 -44.81 16.51 -3.23
#